data_AF-A0A401SM90-F1
#
_entry.id   AF-A0A401SM90-F1
#
_cell.length_a   1.000
_cell.length_b   1.000
_cell.length_c   1.000
_cell.angle_alpha   90.00
_cell.angle_beta   90.00
_cell.angle_gamma   90.00
#
_symmetry.space_group_name_H-M   'P 1'
#
loop_
_entity.id
_entity.type
_entity.pdbx_description
1 polymer ?
#
loop_
_entity_poly.entity_id
_entity_poly.type
_entity_poly.pdbx_seq_one_letter_code
_entity_poly.pdbx_strand_id
1 'polypeptide(L)'
;MRLGVRASLQTPVNMRTLLVIFFLTCGLSSLMANVIVQDGDYKFPLDDVKQLWALMGTDKLGLPDDDKAYVSTLCNDSKLPSAFQPVCSSSDPLQVFNRLEKLTMKADLCEICAYAACTGC
;
A
#
# COMPACT_ATOMS: atom_id res chain seq x y z
N MET A 1 -35.34 6.83 10.97
CA MET A 1 -34.13 6.00 10.94
C MET A 1 -33.00 6.71 11.69
N ARG A 2 -32.81 6.40 12.97
CA ARG A 2 -31.59 6.73 13.73
C ARG A 2 -31.33 5.51 14.62
N LEU A 3 -30.40 4.64 14.24
CA LEU A 3 -29.92 3.59 15.13
C LEU A 3 -29.09 4.28 16.22
N GLY A 4 -29.74 4.54 17.36
CA GLY A 4 -29.07 4.98 18.58
C GLY A 4 -28.43 3.78 19.25
N VAL A 5 -27.12 3.59 19.05
CA VAL A 5 -26.31 2.69 19.87
C VAL A 5 -26.25 3.29 21.27
N ARG A 6 -27.22 2.93 22.12
CA ARG A 6 -27.11 3.14 23.57
C ARG A 6 -26.01 2.24 24.08
N ALA A 7 -24.79 2.76 24.15
CA ALA A 7 -23.77 2.21 25.02
C ALA A 7 -24.19 2.48 26.47
N SER A 8 -25.00 1.59 27.04
CA SER A 8 -25.16 1.52 28.50
C SER A 8 -23.85 0.99 29.08
N LEU A 9 -22.89 1.88 29.32
CA LEU A 9 -21.63 1.54 29.98
C LEU A 9 -21.64 2.10 31.41
N GLN A 10 -22.43 1.47 32.27
CA GLN A 10 -22.40 1.71 33.71
C GLN A 10 -22.23 0.36 34.43
N THR A 11 -21.07 -0.27 34.23
CA THR A 11 -20.57 -1.33 35.13
C THR A 11 -19.25 -0.86 35.72
N PRO A 12 -18.91 -1.21 36.98
CA PRO A 12 -17.61 -0.88 37.55
C PRO A 12 -16.54 -1.68 36.80
N VAL A 13 -15.91 -1.05 35.81
CA VAL A 13 -14.87 -1.68 35.00
C VAL A 13 -13.61 -1.83 35.88
N ASN A 14 -13.25 -3.08 36.18
CA ASN A 14 -12.13 -3.39 37.07
C ASN A 14 -10.79 -3.05 36.39
N MET A 15 -9.76 -2.64 37.14
CA MET A 15 -8.46 -2.21 36.59
C MET A 15 -7.82 -3.26 35.67
N ARG A 16 -7.98 -4.55 36.00
CA ARG A 16 -7.54 -5.67 35.16
C ARG A 16 -8.28 -5.72 33.83
N THR A 17 -9.58 -5.48 33.84
CA THR A 17 -10.43 -5.45 32.64
C THR A 17 -10.06 -4.28 31.74
N LEU A 18 -9.75 -3.10 32.32
CA LEU A 18 -9.25 -1.94 31.59
C LEU A 18 -7.92 -2.22 30.89
N LEU A 19 -6.98 -2.85 31.58
CA LEU A 19 -5.68 -3.23 31.00
C LEU A 19 -5.87 -4.20 29.82
N VAL A 20 -6.69 -5.23 29.99
CA VAL A 20 -6.97 -6.20 28.91
C VAL A 20 -7.61 -5.52 27.70
N ILE A 21 -8.60 -4.65 27.91
CA ILE A 21 -9.23 -3.90 26.81
C ILE A 21 -8.19 -3.03 26.11
N PHE A 22 -7.35 -2.31 26.85
CA PHE A 22 -6.31 -1.45 26.28
C PHE A 22 -5.28 -2.24 25.45
N PHE A 23 -4.81 -3.38 25.94
CA PHE A 23 -3.90 -4.24 25.17
C PHE A 23 -4.58 -4.83 23.92
N LEU A 24 -5.85 -5.23 24.01
CA LEU A 24 -6.60 -5.74 22.87
C LEU A 24 -6.85 -4.65 21.81
N THR A 25 -7.22 -3.43 22.21
CA THR A 25 -7.48 -2.33 21.28
C THR A 25 -6.19 -1.80 20.66
N CYS A 26 -5.10 -1.70 21.41
CA CYS A 26 -3.79 -1.26 20.91
C CYS A 26 -3.16 -2.33 19.98
N GLY A 27 -3.31 -3.62 20.33
CA GLY A 27 -2.90 -4.73 19.47
C GLY A 27 -3.67 -4.77 18.14
N LEU A 28 -5.00 -4.58 18.16
CA LEU A 28 -5.80 -4.58 16.93
C LEU A 28 -5.53 -3.38 16.02
N SER A 29 -5.23 -2.21 16.59
CA SER A 29 -4.95 -1.01 15.77
C SER A 29 -3.64 -1.14 15.00
N SER A 30 -2.68 -1.93 15.50
CA SER A 30 -1.43 -2.26 14.81
C SER A 30 -1.65 -3.07 13.52
N LEU A 31 -2.78 -3.79 13.41
CA LEU A 31 -3.12 -4.61 12.24
C LEU A 31 -3.73 -3.80 11.08
N MET A 32 -4.12 -2.54 11.32
CA MET A 32 -4.67 -1.66 10.28
C MET A 32 -3.63 -0.65 9.76
N ALA A 33 -2.34 -0.91 9.98
CA ALA A 33 -1.26 -0.09 9.45
C ALA A 33 -1.34 -0.06 7.92
N ASN A 34 -1.60 1.12 7.37
CA ASN A 34 -1.56 1.34 5.93
C ASN A 34 -0.15 1.76 5.57
N VAL A 35 0.68 0.78 5.20
CA VAL A 35 2.06 1.04 4.83
C VAL A 35 2.11 1.81 3.52
N ILE A 36 2.81 2.93 3.54
CA ILE A 36 3.05 3.78 2.39
C ILE A 36 4.49 3.62 1.94
N VAL A 37 4.67 3.34 0.65
CA VAL A 37 5.96 3.31 -0.04
C VAL A 37 6.23 4.69 -0.63
N GLN A 38 7.39 5.26 -0.31
CA GLN A 38 7.84 6.56 -0.80
C GLN A 38 9.02 6.39 -1.78
N ASP A 39 8.87 6.93 -2.99
CA ASP A 39 9.93 7.02 -4.00
C ASP A 39 10.06 8.48 -4.47
N GLY A 40 11.03 9.19 -3.90
CA GLY A 40 11.14 10.65 -4.07
C GLY A 40 9.89 11.38 -3.57
N ASP A 41 9.22 12.09 -4.49
CA ASP A 41 7.99 12.82 -4.22
C ASP A 41 6.72 11.95 -4.33
N TYR A 42 6.85 10.74 -4.86
CA TYR A 42 5.73 9.83 -5.00
C TYR A 42 5.47 9.04 -3.73
N LYS A 43 4.19 8.84 -3.42
CA LYS A 43 3.72 8.05 -2.28
C LYS A 43 2.63 7.11 -2.74
N PHE A 44 2.82 5.82 -2.49
CA PHE A 44 1.89 4.77 -2.93
C PHE A 44 1.53 3.87 -1.75
N PRO A 45 0.26 3.44 -1.62
CA PRO A 45 -0.09 2.34 -0.74
C PRO A 45 0.71 1.08 -1.11
N LEU A 46 1.22 0.34 -0.13
CA LEU A 46 1.97 -0.89 -0.36
C LEU A 46 1.15 -1.90 -1.19
N ASP A 47 -0.17 -1.97 -0.97
CA ASP A 47 -1.06 -2.84 -1.73
C ASP A 47 -1.13 -2.49 -3.22
N ASP A 48 -1.09 -1.21 -3.58
CA ASP A 48 -1.06 -0.77 -4.98
C ASP A 48 0.28 -1.14 -5.62
N VAL A 49 1.39 -1.02 -4.89
CA VAL A 49 2.74 -1.41 -5.36
C VAL A 49 2.85 -2.93 -5.57
N LYS A 50 2.19 -3.73 -4.73
CA LYS A 50 2.05 -5.19 -4.92
C LYS A 50 1.25 -5.53 -6.17
N GLN A 51 0.13 -4.83 -6.41
CA GLN A 51 -0.69 -5.00 -7.61
C GLN A 51 0.07 -4.61 -8.88
N LEU A 52 0.83 -3.50 -8.84
CA LEU A 52 1.68 -3.08 -9.95
C LEU A 52 2.68 -4.17 -10.33
N TRP A 53 3.36 -4.79 -9.35
CA TRP A 53 4.26 -5.91 -9.62
C TRP A 53 3.56 -7.12 -10.23
N ALA A 54 2.35 -7.43 -9.78
CA ALA A 54 1.58 -8.52 -10.38
C ALA A 54 1.36 -8.26 -11.88
N LEU A 55 0.98 -7.03 -12.26
CA LEU A 55 0.81 -6.63 -13.66
C LEU A 55 2.13 -6.70 -14.45
N MET A 56 3.20 -6.10 -13.92
CA MET A 56 4.51 -6.09 -14.58
C MET A 56 5.13 -7.50 -14.66
N GLY A 57 4.83 -8.40 -13.74
CA GLY A 57 5.37 -9.76 -13.65
C GLY A 57 4.62 -10.78 -14.51
N THR A 58 3.30 -10.63 -14.70
CA THR A 58 2.53 -11.51 -15.59
C THR A 58 2.69 -11.19 -17.06
N ASP A 59 2.97 -9.93 -17.41
CA ASP A 59 2.93 -9.48 -18.81
C ASP A 59 4.29 -9.47 -19.53
N LYS A 60 5.43 -9.76 -18.87
CA LYS A 60 6.75 -9.78 -19.58
C LYS A 60 6.81 -10.77 -20.74
N LEU A 61 5.86 -11.71 -20.84
CA LEU A 61 5.72 -12.66 -21.95
C LEU A 61 5.01 -12.07 -23.20
N GLY A 62 4.44 -10.87 -23.14
CA GLY A 62 3.72 -10.23 -24.25
C GLY A 62 3.94 -8.73 -24.41
N LEU A 63 4.78 -8.12 -23.58
CA LEU A 63 5.09 -6.70 -23.66
C LEU A 63 6.11 -6.42 -24.78
N PRO A 64 6.02 -5.24 -25.42
CA PRO A 64 7.03 -4.80 -26.37
C PRO A 64 8.42 -4.74 -25.72
N ASP A 65 9.45 -5.16 -26.45
CA ASP A 65 10.86 -5.00 -26.06
C ASP A 65 11.29 -3.52 -26.08
N ASP A 66 10.45 -2.66 -26.68
CA ASP A 66 10.60 -1.20 -26.66
C ASP A 66 10.06 -0.62 -25.36
N ASP A 67 10.97 -0.03 -24.59
CA ASP A 67 10.75 0.69 -23.33
C ASP A 67 9.55 1.66 -23.34
N LYS A 68 9.37 2.41 -24.44
CA LYS A 68 8.31 3.41 -24.55
C LYS A 68 6.95 2.76 -24.82
N ALA A 69 6.90 1.76 -25.69
CA ALA A 69 5.71 0.98 -25.96
C ALA A 69 5.30 0.15 -24.74
N TYR A 70 6.27 -0.35 -23.96
CA TYR A 70 6.04 -1.01 -22.67
C TYR A 70 5.31 -0.07 -21.69
N VAL A 71 5.88 1.11 -21.42
CA VAL A 71 5.23 2.09 -20.53
C VAL A 71 3.87 2.49 -21.05
N SER A 72 3.73 2.72 -22.36
CA SER A 72 2.44 3.08 -22.94
C SER A 72 1.40 1.97 -22.77
N THR A 73 1.81 0.70 -22.82
CA THR A 73 0.91 -0.43 -22.57
C THR A 73 0.51 -0.46 -21.10
N LEU A 74 1.47 -0.35 -20.19
CA LEU A 74 1.24 -0.37 -18.74
C LEU A 74 0.33 0.79 -18.29
N CYS A 75 0.58 2.00 -18.79
CA CYS A 75 -0.20 3.19 -18.45
C CYS A 75 -1.63 3.19 -19.01
N ASN A 76 -1.88 2.41 -20.06
CA ASN A 76 -3.23 2.22 -20.63
C ASN A 76 -3.92 0.96 -20.09
N ASP A 77 -3.26 0.17 -19.23
CA ASP A 77 -3.88 -1.01 -18.64
C ASP A 77 -4.98 -0.59 -17.65
N SER A 78 -6.21 -1.05 -17.90
CA SER A 78 -7.37 -0.82 -17.03
C SER A 78 -7.21 -1.35 -15.60
N LYS A 79 -6.28 -2.28 -15.38
CA LYS A 79 -5.96 -2.85 -14.06
C LYS A 79 -4.90 -2.05 -13.31
N LEU A 80 -4.24 -1.08 -13.97
CA LEU A 80 -3.24 -0.24 -13.31
C LEU A 80 -3.92 0.58 -12.19
N PRO A 81 -3.44 0.49 -10.93
CA PRO A 81 -4.00 1.29 -9.85
C PRO A 81 -3.92 2.79 -10.16
N SER A 82 -4.99 3.52 -9.85
CA SER A 82 -5.10 4.96 -10.17
C SER A 82 -4.01 5.80 -9.50
N ALA A 83 -3.42 5.31 -8.41
CA ALA A 83 -2.29 5.93 -7.73
C ALA A 83 -1.07 6.14 -8.64
N PHE A 84 -0.88 5.34 -9.70
CA PHE A 84 0.25 5.44 -10.63
C PHE A 84 0.03 6.39 -11.82
N GLN A 85 -1.17 6.94 -12.00
CA GLN A 85 -1.45 7.89 -13.09
C GLN A 85 -0.50 9.12 -13.10
N PRO A 86 -0.10 9.70 -11.95
CA PRO A 86 0.91 10.76 -11.92
C PRO A 86 2.29 10.32 -12.44
N VAL A 87 2.64 9.03 -12.33
CA VAL A 87 3.89 8.49 -12.88
C VAL A 87 3.84 8.45 -14.40
N CYS A 88 2.71 8.01 -14.97
CA CYS A 88 2.49 7.98 -16.42
C CYS A 88 2.60 9.36 -17.08
N SER A 89 2.34 10.44 -16.33
CA SER A 89 2.46 11.82 -16.80
C SER A 89 3.84 12.45 -16.55
N SER A 90 4.78 11.70 -15.96
CA SER A 90 6.11 12.20 -15.63
C SER A 90 7.03 12.25 -16.86
N SER A 91 8.18 12.93 -16.71
CA SER A 91 9.18 13.02 -17.79
C SER A 91 9.90 11.70 -18.07
N ASP A 92 9.99 10.81 -17.09
CA ASP A 92 10.64 9.50 -17.22
C ASP A 92 9.88 8.43 -16.42
N PRO A 93 8.69 8.01 -16.91
CA PRO A 93 7.84 7.04 -16.24
C PRO A 93 8.51 5.69 -16.06
N LEU A 94 9.31 5.25 -17.05
CA LEU A 94 9.99 3.96 -17.01
C LEU A 94 10.96 3.87 -15.84
N GLN A 95 11.75 4.93 -15.61
CA GLN A 95 12.70 4.94 -14.51
C GLN A 95 12.00 4.84 -13.16
N VAL A 96 10.86 5.51 -12.98
CA VAL A 96 10.06 5.44 -11.75
C VAL A 96 9.50 4.02 -11.56
N PHE A 97 8.90 3.44 -12.61
CA PHE A 97 8.39 2.06 -12.55
C PHE A 97 9.49 1.03 -12.23
N ASN A 98 10.68 1.18 -12.81
CA ASN A 98 11.84 0.32 -12.51
C ASN A 98 12.33 0.47 -11.07
N ARG A 99 12.23 1.67 -10.46
CA ARG A 99 12.54 1.84 -9.03
C ARG A 99 11.47 1.18 -8.16
N LEU A 100 10.20 1.36 -8.49
CA LEU A 100 9.08 0.73 -7.79
C LEU A 100 9.16 -0.80 -7.87
N GLU A 101 9.53 -1.37 -9.02
CA GLU A 101 9.74 -2.81 -9.20
C GLU A 101 10.75 -3.38 -8.18
N LYS A 102 11.88 -2.69 -7.97
CA LYS A 102 12.90 -3.07 -6.98
C LYS A 102 12.39 -2.96 -5.54
N LEU A 103 11.47 -2.04 -5.28
CA LEU A 103 10.82 -1.90 -3.97
C LEU A 103 9.83 -3.04 -3.73
N THR A 104 9.13 -3.52 -4.77
CA THR A 104 8.20 -4.64 -4.62
C THR A 104 8.89 -5.96 -4.27
N MET A 105 10.13 -6.17 -4.74
CA MET A 105 10.95 -7.31 -4.29
C MET A 105 11.23 -7.29 -2.78
N LYS A 106 10.97 -6.16 -2.11
CA LYS A 106 11.14 -5.93 -0.67
C LYS A 106 9.80 -5.69 0.03
N ALA A 107 8.67 -6.03 -0.58
CA ALA A 107 7.34 -5.76 -0.02
C ALA A 107 7.17 -6.33 1.40
N ASP A 108 7.69 -7.53 1.68
CA ASP A 108 7.64 -8.14 3.01
C ASP A 108 8.40 -7.31 4.05
N LEU A 109 9.50 -6.66 3.66
CA LEU A 109 10.24 -5.75 4.54
C LEU A 109 9.46 -4.46 4.79
N CYS A 110 8.59 -4.06 3.87
CA CYS A 110 7.70 -2.93 4.05
C CYS A 110 6.53 -3.24 5.00
N GLU A 111 6.04 -4.47 5.04
CA GLU A 111 5.00 -4.88 6.00
C GLU A 111 5.45 -4.74 7.46
N ILE A 112 6.75 -4.91 7.71
CA ILE A 112 7.35 -4.74 9.03
C ILE A 112 8.11 -3.42 9.19
N CYS A 113 7.94 -2.48 8.24
CA CYS A 113 8.67 -1.20 8.19
C CYS A 113 10.19 -1.31 8.41
N ALA A 114 10.79 -2.40 7.92
CA ALA A 114 12.24 -2.66 7.97
C ALA A 114 13.00 -2.10 6.76
N TYR A 115 12.34 -1.28 5.94
CA TYR A 115 12.92 -0.66 4.76
C TYR A 115 12.62 0.84 4.74
N ALA A 116 13.64 1.68 4.50
CA ALA A 116 13.56 3.13 4.70
C ALA A 116 12.55 3.85 3.77
N ALA A 117 12.19 3.23 2.64
CA ALA A 117 11.15 3.77 1.77
C ALA A 117 9.73 3.53 2.31
N CYS A 118 9.56 2.78 3.39
CA CYS A 118 8.27 2.33 3.88
C CYS A 118 7.93 2.98 5.22
N THR A 119 6.75 3.57 5.30
CA THR A 119 6.26 4.37 6.44
C THR A 119 4.81 4.02 6.75
N GLY A 120 4.27 4.44 7.90
CA GLY A 120 2.86 4.18 8.23
C GLY A 120 2.63 2.92 9.08
N CYS A 121 3.71 2.30 9.54
CA CYS A 121 3.79 1.73 10.87
C CYS A 121 4.09 2.86 11.89
#